data_AF-A0A925DAA3-F1
#
_entry.id   AF-A0A925DAA3-F1
#
_cell.length_a   1.000
_cell.length_b   1.000
_cell.length_c   1.000
_cell.angle_alpha   90.00
_cell.angle_beta   90.00
_cell.angle_gamma   90.00
#
_symmetry.space_group_name_H-M   'P 1'
#
loop_
_entity.id
_entity.type
_entity.pdbx_description
1 polymer ?
#
loop_
_entity_poly.entity_id
_entity_poly.type
_entity_poly.pdbx_seq_one_letter_code
_entity_poly.pdbx_strand_id
1 'polypeptide(L)' 'MSFVLCPCCGSRVEVPSDAIGRDRRRLWDVIVCDTCDASFDYDDEDIQIVDDQPADSLA' A
#
# COMPACT_ATOMS: atom_id res chain seq x y z
N MET A 1 -4.89 -7.19 6.28
CA MET A 1 -4.95 -5.87 5.63
C MET A 1 -3.54 -5.34 5.61
N SER A 2 -3.14 -4.70 4.52
CA SER A 2 -1.78 -4.21 4.32
C SER A 2 -1.83 -2.70 4.14
N PHE A 3 -0.71 -2.02 4.38
CA PHE A 3 -0.64 -0.56 4.23
C PHE A 3 0.41 -0.20 3.19
N VAL A 4 0.10 0.80 2.38
CA VAL A 4 1.04 1.43 1.45
C VAL A 4 1.19 2.90 1.78
N LEU A 5 2.34 3.48 1.44
CA LEU A 5 2.53 4.93 1.52
C LEU A 5 2.10 5.58 0.21
N CYS A 6 1.28 6.62 0.31
CA CYS A 6 0.97 7.46 -0.82
C CYS A 6 2.26 8.17 -1.31
N PRO A 7 2.63 8.07 -2.59
CA PRO A 7 3.84 8.71 -3.12
C PRO A 7 3.76 10.25 -3.09
N CYS A 8 2.56 10.82 -3.09
CA CYS A 8 2.38 12.28 -3.12
C CYS A 8 2.55 12.93 -1.75
N CYS A 9 2.03 12.32 -0.69
CA CYS A 9 1.98 12.94 0.65
C CYS A 9 2.57 12.08 1.78
N GLY A 10 2.97 10.84 1.49
CA GLY A 10 3.50 9.90 2.48
C GLY A 10 2.46 9.38 3.47
N SER A 11 1.16 9.65 3.26
CA SER A 11 0.11 9.14 4.13
C SER A 11 -0.09 7.63 3.96
N ARG A 12 -0.44 6.95 5.05
CA ARG A 12 -0.74 5.51 5.02
C ARG A 12 -2.12 5.29 4.41
N VAL A 13 -2.19 4.45 3.38
CA VAL A 13 -3.43 4.01 2.75
C VAL A 13 -3.61 2.52 3.00
N GLU A 14 -4.79 2.16 3.48
CA GLU A 14 -5.15 0.77 3.77
C GLU A 14 -5.58 0.06 2.49
N VAL A 15 -5.02 -1.12 2.26
CA VAL A 15 -5.30 -1.92 1.08
C VAL A 15 -5.52 -3.39 1.44
N PRO A 16 -6.30 -4.12 0.62
CA PRO A 16 -6.48 -5.56 0.80
C PRO A 16 -5.12 -6.28 0.70
N SER A 17 -4.85 -7.24 1.58
CA SER A 17 -3.57 -7.98 1.55
C SER A 17 -3.43 -8.86 0.29
N ASP A 18 -4.54 -9.17 -0.37
CA ASP A 18 -4.61 -9.84 -1.67
C ASP A 18 -4.41 -8.90 -2.87
N ALA A 19 -4.35 -7.59 -2.64
CA ALA A 19 -3.96 -6.61 -3.67
C ALA A 19 -2.43 -6.50 -3.83
N ILE A 20 -1.65 -7.02 -2.88
CA ILE A 20 -0.19 -6.97 -2.86
C ILE A 20 0.39 -8.36 -3.15
N GLY A 21 1.32 -8.49 -4.09
CA GLY A 21 2.06 -9.73 -4.36
C GLY A 21 1.92 -10.27 -5.79
N ARG A 22 2.50 -11.44 -6.06
CA ARG A 22 2.69 -12.01 -7.43
C ARG A 22 1.41 -12.55 -8.09
N ASP A 23 0.34 -12.73 -7.32
CA ASP A 23 -0.94 -13.32 -7.75
C ASP A 23 -2.01 -12.23 -8.02
N ARG A 24 -1.59 -11.05 -8.51
CA ARG A 24 -2.49 -9.93 -8.89
C ARG A 24 -3.42 -10.35 -10.02
N ARG A 25 -4.59 -10.88 -9.67
CA ARG A 25 -5.60 -11.32 -10.65
C ARG A 25 -6.72 -10.33 -10.88
N ARG A 26 -6.65 -9.12 -10.32
CA ARG A 26 -7.77 -8.18 -10.34
C ARG A 26 -7.32 -6.78 -10.75
N LEU A 27 -7.79 -6.39 -11.94
CA LEU A 27 -7.64 -5.14 -12.69
C LEU A 27 -8.16 -3.87 -11.96
N TRP A 28 -8.17 -3.85 -10.63
CA TRP A 28 -8.60 -2.72 -9.80
C TRP A 28 -7.40 -2.14 -9.06
N ASP A 29 -6.28 -1.98 -9.79
CA ASP A 29 -4.97 -1.63 -9.24
C ASP A 29 -4.84 -0.16 -8.81
N VAL A 30 -5.91 0.63 -8.85
CA VAL A 30 -5.87 2.06 -8.49
C VAL A 30 -6.23 2.24 -7.03
N ILE A 31 -5.26 2.74 -6.26
CA ILE A 31 -5.37 3.16 -4.87
C ILE A 31 -5.67 4.65 -4.87
N VAL A 32 -6.66 5.07 -4.08
CA VAL A 32 -6.97 6.49 -3.86
C VAL A 32 -6.54 6.84 -2.44
N CYS A 33 -5.70 7.87 -2.31
CA CYS A 33 -5.30 8.37 -0.99
C CYS A 33 -6.41 9.26 -0.41
N ASP A 34 -7.02 8.87 0.70
CA ASP A 34 -8.04 9.69 1.38
C ASP A 34 -7.52 11.03 1.91
N THR A 35 -6.20 11.23 1.99
CA THR A 35 -5.59 12.44 2.54
C THR A 35 -5.34 13.52 1.49
N CYS A 36 -4.82 13.14 0.33
CA CYS A 36 -4.50 14.09 -0.75
C CYS A 36 -5.31 13.89 -2.02
N ASP A 37 -6.25 12.94 -2.00
CA ASP A 37 -7.11 12.55 -3.13
C ASP A 37 -6.34 12.09 -4.38
N ALA A 38 -5.04 11.78 -4.21
CA ALA A 38 -4.20 11.28 -5.29
C ALA A 38 -4.54 9.81 -5.59
N SER A 39 -4.71 9.49 -6.87
CA SER A 39 -4.85 8.13 -7.37
C SER A 39 -3.51 7.62 -7.90
N PHE A 40 -3.08 6.46 -7.44
CA PHE A 40 -1.81 5.83 -7.82
C PHE A 40 -1.98 4.30 -7.85
N ASP A 41 -1.14 3.58 -8.60
CA ASP A 41 -1.28 2.14 -8.78
C ASP A 41 -0.20 1.31 -8.06
N TYR A 42 -0.49 0.04 -7.76
CA TYR A 42 0.44 -0.87 -7.05
C TYR A 42 1.75 -1.18 -7.80
N ASP A 43 1.86 -0.82 -9.09
CA ASP A 43 3.04 -1.03 -9.94
C ASP A 43 3.97 0.18 -9.97
N ASP A 44 3.55 1.31 -9.40
CA ASP A 44 4.42 2.46 -9.19
C ASP A 44 5.60 1.98 -8.33
N GLU A 45 6.81 1.95 -8.91
CA GLU A 45 8.04 1.43 -8.28
C GLU A 45 8.35 2.15 -6.95
N ASP A 46 7.68 3.28 -6.71
CA ASP A 46 7.77 4.11 -5.53
C ASP A 46 6.86 3.68 -4.37
N ILE A 47 5.98 2.67 -4.53
CA ILE A 47 5.13 2.21 -3.43
C ILE A 47 5.95 1.44 -2.39
N GLN A 48 6.06 2.05 -1.21
CA GLN A 48 6.58 1.41 -0.02
C GLN A 48 5.44 0.69 0.71
N ILE A 49 5.49 -0.64 0.72
CA ILE A 49 4.59 -1.48 1.51
C ILE A 49 5.07 -1.43 2.95
N VAL A 50 4.22 -0.91 3.83
CA VAL A 50 4.44 -0.91 5.27
C VAL A 50 3.76 -2.16 5.79
N ASP A 51 4.48 -3.28 5.75
CA ASP A 51 4.01 -4.50 6.41
C ASP A 51 3.94 -4.19 7.91
N ASP A 52 2.79 -4.46 8.53
CA ASP A 52 2.60 -4.35 9.98
C ASP A 52 3.39 -5.49 10.63
N GLN A 53 4.72 -5.42 10.57
CA GLN A 53 5.58 -6.17 11.44
C GLN A 53 5.30 -5.62 12.85
N PRO A 54 4.72 -6.42 13.78
CA PRO A 54 4.72 -6.02 15.16
C PRO A 54 6.18 -5.78 15.53
N ALA A 55 6.48 -4.57 15.98
CA ALA A 55 7.77 -4.20 16.54
C ALA A 55 7.97 -4.94 17.86
N ASP A 56 8.14 -6.26 17.83
CA ASP A 56 8.35 -7.08 19.02
C ASP A 56 9.15 -8.33 18.65
N SER A 57 10.47 -8.17 18.55
CA SER A 57 11.55 -9.16 18.71
C SER A 57 12.85 -8.49 18.22
N LEU A 58 13.85 -8.10 19.02
CA LEU A 58 14.32 -8.62 20.29
C LEU A 58 14.85 -7.48 21.18
N ALA A 59 14.54 -7.62 22.47
CA ALA A 59 15.26 -7.03 23.60
C ALA A 59 16.67 -7.64 23.78
#